data_AF-A0A3G6S2D8-F1
#
_entry.id   AF-A0A3G6S2D8-F1
#
_cell.length_a   1.000
_cell.length_b   1.000
_cell.length_c   1.000
_cell.angle_alpha   90.00
_cell.angle_beta   90.00
_cell.angle_gamma   90.00
#
_symmetry.space_group_name_H-M   'P 1'
#
loop_
_entity.id
_entity.type
_entity.pdbx_description
1 polymer ?
#
loop_
_entity_poly.entity_id
_entity_poly.type
_entity_poly.pdbx_seq_one_letter_code
_entity_poly.pdbx_strand_id
1 'polypeptide(L)'
;MMYVLATTNAGEVLKVPMFVEHFIEYEGNLSEFVMEHYDNHKKDADWDLDQKLPFINPPIVLTVHAQLPDYTFEIKKPKEIRIPQKNSIYQEKDFSNLYLSNIFQPPRLS
;
A
#
# COMPACT_ATOMS: atom_id res chain seq x y z
N MET A 1 15.87 9.55 -25.65
CA MET A 1 16.11 8.09 -25.61
C MET A 1 17.43 7.75 -24.92
N MET A 2 18.58 8.21 -25.44
CA MET A 2 19.91 7.87 -24.88
C MET A 2 20.07 8.23 -23.40
N TYR A 3 19.59 9.40 -22.97
CA TYR A 3 19.64 9.80 -21.56
C TYR A 3 18.93 8.79 -20.65
N VAL A 4 17.69 8.40 -20.98
CA VAL A 4 16.92 7.43 -20.18
C VAL A 4 17.60 6.07 -20.13
N LEU A 5 18.12 5.59 -21.26
CA LEU A 5 18.85 4.32 -21.31
C LEU A 5 20.18 4.38 -20.54
N ALA A 6 20.81 5.54 -20.49
CA ALA A 6 22.10 5.73 -19.83
C ALA A 6 21.97 5.99 -18.32
N THR A 7 20.86 6.57 -17.85
CA THR A 7 20.66 6.94 -16.43
C THR A 7 19.64 6.06 -15.70
N THR A 8 19.01 5.09 -16.37
CA THR A 8 18.04 4.18 -15.78
C THR A 8 18.19 2.77 -16.33
N ASN A 9 17.65 1.77 -15.64
CA ASN A 9 17.66 0.38 -16.09
C ASN A 9 16.67 0.09 -17.25
N ALA A 10 16.18 1.12 -17.96
CA ALA A 10 15.29 0.94 -19.11
C ALA A 10 15.91 0.09 -20.24
N GLY A 11 17.25 0.01 -20.30
CA GLY A 11 17.96 -0.88 -21.23
C GLY A 11 17.65 -2.36 -21.00
N GLU A 12 17.29 -2.77 -19.79
CA GLU A 12 16.92 -4.16 -19.49
C GLU A 12 15.66 -4.62 -20.24
N VAL A 13 14.79 -3.69 -20.66
CA VAL A 13 13.60 -3.99 -21.48
C VAL A 13 14.01 -4.57 -22.84
N LEU A 14 15.20 -4.25 -23.35
CA LEU A 14 15.71 -4.81 -24.60
C LEU A 14 16.03 -6.31 -24.49
N LYS A 15 16.16 -6.85 -23.27
CA LYS A 15 16.38 -8.28 -22.99
C LYS A 15 15.07 -9.07 -22.90
N VAL A 16 13.90 -8.43 -22.99
CA VAL A 16 12.59 -9.11 -22.90
C VAL A 16 12.42 -10.25 -23.92
N PRO A 17 12.89 -10.17 -25.18
CA PRO A 17 12.79 -11.31 -26.10
C PRO A 17 13.46 -12.59 -25.56
N MET A 18 14.62 -12.47 -24.93
CA MET A 18 15.33 -13.60 -24.30
C MET A 18 14.56 -14.17 -23.11
N PHE A 19 13.94 -13.31 -22.29
CA PHE A 19 13.07 -13.76 -21.21
C PHE A 19 11.90 -14.59 -21.76
N VAL A 20 11.29 -14.14 -22.85
CA VAL A 20 10.16 -14.86 -23.48
C VAL A 20 10.61 -16.20 -24.05
N GLU A 21 11.77 -16.26 -24.70
CA GLU A 21 12.34 -17.51 -25.21
C GLU A 21 12.59 -18.51 -24.07
N HIS A 22 13.26 -18.10 -23.00
CA HIS A 22 13.52 -18.97 -21.84
C HIS A 22 12.23 -19.41 -21.14
N PHE A 23 11.25 -18.51 -21.02
CA PHE A 23 9.94 -18.84 -20.44
C PHE A 23 9.14 -19.83 -21.30
N ILE A 24 9.25 -19.80 -22.63
CA ILE A 24 8.57 -20.75 -23.52
C ILE A 24 9.14 -22.16 -23.36
N GLU A 25 10.43 -22.29 -23.06
CA GLU A 25 11.10 -23.57 -22.83
C GLU A 25 10.83 -24.12 -21.42
N TYR A 26 10.39 -23.27 -20.49
CA TYR A 26 10.14 -23.64 -19.11
C TYR A 26 8.84 -24.44 -18.92
N GLU A 27 8.94 -25.58 -18.23
CA GLU A 27 7.78 -26.41 -17.87
C GLU A 27 7.10 -25.91 -16.58
N GLY A 28 6.24 -24.90 -16.70
CA GLY A 28 5.50 -24.38 -15.56
C GLY A 28 4.71 -23.11 -15.89
N ASN A 29 4.33 -22.36 -14.86
CA ASN A 29 3.70 -21.06 -15.04
C ASN A 29 4.69 -19.89 -14.88
N LEU A 30 4.26 -18.69 -15.29
CA LEU A 30 5.09 -17.49 -15.24
C LEU A 30 5.55 -17.14 -13.82
N SER A 31 4.71 -17.36 -12.81
CA SER A 31 5.10 -17.05 -11.43
C SER A 31 6.15 -18.00 -10.89
N GLU A 32 6.09 -19.28 -11.24
CA GLU A 32 7.12 -20.27 -10.91
C GLU A 32 8.43 -19.92 -11.59
N PHE A 33 8.40 -19.63 -12.90
CA PHE A 33 9.57 -19.19 -13.65
C PHE A 33 10.24 -17.98 -13.01
N VAL A 34 9.47 -16.93 -12.69
CA VAL A 34 10.00 -15.72 -12.06
C VAL A 34 10.56 -16.04 -10.68
N MET A 35 9.88 -16.85 -9.87
CA MET A 35 10.36 -17.20 -8.54
C MET A 35 11.66 -17.99 -8.60
N GLU A 36 11.76 -18.98 -9.50
CA GLU A 36 12.95 -19.82 -9.64
C GLU A 36 14.20 -19.03 -10.05
N HIS A 37 14.06 -18.06 -10.96
CA HIS A 37 15.20 -17.31 -11.51
C HIS A 37 15.51 -16.01 -10.76
N TYR A 38 14.53 -15.41 -10.07
CA TYR A 38 14.69 -14.11 -9.41
C TYR A 38 14.68 -14.17 -7.87
N ASP A 39 14.24 -15.28 -7.26
CA ASP A 39 14.26 -15.45 -5.79
C ASP A 39 15.43 -16.34 -5.34
N ASN A 40 16.54 -15.68 -4.99
CA ASN A 40 17.73 -16.33 -4.41
C ASN A 40 18.19 -17.58 -5.20
N HIS A 41 18.15 -17.45 -6.53
CA HIS A 41 18.48 -18.50 -7.47
C HIS A 41 19.89 -19.04 -7.23
N LYS A 42 20.01 -20.37 -7.16
CA LYS A 42 21.27 -21.06 -6.92
C LYS A 42 21.88 -21.46 -8.25
N LYS A 43 23.21 -21.42 -8.31
CA LYS A 43 23.94 -21.87 -9.50
C LYS A 43 23.62 -23.32 -9.86
N ASP A 44 23.12 -23.51 -11.07
CA ASP A 44 22.77 -24.76 -11.70
C ASP A 44 23.40 -24.86 -13.10
N ALA A 45 22.77 -25.63 -14.00
CA ALA A 45 23.32 -25.98 -15.31
C ALA A 45 23.19 -24.86 -16.34
N ASP A 46 22.14 -24.05 -16.25
CA ASP A 46 21.81 -22.94 -17.15
C ASP A 46 22.10 -21.56 -16.56
N TRP A 47 22.70 -21.48 -15.36
CA TRP A 47 23.19 -20.26 -14.73
C TRP A 47 23.73 -19.17 -15.69
N ASP A 48 24.58 -19.53 -16.65
CA ASP A 48 25.17 -18.56 -17.61
C ASP A 48 24.14 -17.95 -18.56
N LEU A 49 23.05 -18.65 -18.86
CA LEU A 49 21.87 -18.15 -19.57
C LEU A 49 21.05 -17.25 -18.64
N ASP A 50 20.83 -17.67 -17.39
CA ASP A 50 20.03 -16.91 -16.41
C ASP A 50 20.65 -15.57 -16.08
N GLN A 51 21.99 -15.50 -16.02
CA GLN A 51 22.71 -14.24 -15.83
C GLN A 51 22.44 -13.19 -16.93
N LYS A 52 21.90 -13.60 -18.09
CA LYS A 52 21.55 -12.72 -19.20
C LYS A 52 20.08 -12.26 -19.16
N LEU A 53 19.24 -12.84 -18.31
CA LEU A 53 17.86 -12.43 -18.13
C LEU A 53 17.78 -10.95 -17.69
N PRO A 54 16.68 -10.25 -18.03
CA PRO A 54 16.45 -8.88 -17.60
C PRO A 54 16.58 -8.77 -16.07
N PHE A 55 17.24 -7.71 -15.58
CA PHE A 55 17.34 -7.33 -14.18
C PHE A 55 18.11 -8.29 -13.23
N ILE A 56 18.67 -9.41 -13.72
CA ILE A 56 19.56 -10.27 -12.91
C ILE A 56 20.92 -9.59 -12.70
N ASN A 57 21.55 -9.15 -13.79
CA ASN A 57 22.78 -8.35 -13.77
C ASN A 57 22.57 -7.06 -14.57
N PRO A 58 21.91 -6.05 -13.99
CA PRO A 58 21.68 -4.80 -14.69
C PRO A 58 23.02 -4.06 -14.92
N PRO A 59 23.17 -3.37 -16.07
CA PRO A 59 24.36 -2.58 -16.34
C PRO A 59 24.52 -1.45 -15.32
N ILE A 60 25.75 -1.03 -15.08
CA ILE A 60 26.03 0.17 -14.29
C ILE A 60 25.53 1.37 -15.11
N VAL A 61 24.42 1.95 -14.69
CA VAL A 61 23.88 3.19 -15.26
C VAL A 61 24.67 4.38 -14.72
N LEU A 62 24.66 5.50 -15.44
CA LEU A 62 25.15 6.79 -14.96
C LEU A 62 24.25 7.27 -13.82
N THR A 63 24.47 6.73 -12.63
CA THR A 63 23.77 7.13 -11.41
C THR A 63 24.35 8.47 -10.98
N VAL A 64 23.62 9.55 -11.26
CA VAL A 64 23.90 10.82 -10.58
C VAL A 64 23.50 10.61 -9.12
N HIS A 65 24.47 10.57 -8.20
CA HIS A 65 24.19 10.65 -6.78
C HIS A 65 23.47 11.98 -6.51
N ALA A 66 22.15 11.95 -6.50
CA ALA A 66 21.34 13.08 -6.06
C ALA A 66 21.43 13.13 -4.55
N GLN A 67 22.42 13.85 -4.03
CA GLN A 67 22.48 14.18 -2.62
C GLN A 67 21.33 15.16 -2.35
N LEU A 68 20.25 14.66 -1.74
CA LEU A 68 19.21 15.53 -1.20
C LEU A 68 19.88 16.39 -0.12
N PRO A 69 19.72 17.72 -0.15
CA PRO A 69 20.23 18.55 0.93
C PRO A 69 19.53 18.18 2.24
N ASP A 70 20.17 18.47 3.36
CA ASP A 70 19.60 18.23 4.69
C ASP A 70 18.32 19.06 4.84
N TYR A 71 17.16 18.38 4.79
CA TYR A 71 15.85 19.00 4.98
C TYR A 71 15.34 18.71 6.39
N THR A 72 15.09 19.77 7.15
CA THR A 72 14.30 19.70 8.38
C THR A 72 12.85 20.04 8.05
N PHE A 73 11.96 19.04 8.14
CA PHE A 73 10.52 19.28 8.03
C PHE A 73 9.89 19.28 9.44
N GLU A 74 9.14 20.33 9.75
CA GLU A 74 8.39 20.43 11.00
C GLU A 74 6.92 20.06 10.73
N ILE A 75 6.49 18.90 11.25
CA ILE A 75 5.08 18.52 11.21
C ILE A 75 4.35 19.30 12.31
N LYS A 76 3.66 20.39 11.92
CA LYS A 76 2.84 21.16 12.85
C LYS A 76 1.68 20.30 13.34
N LYS A 77 1.50 20.22 14.65
CA LYS A 77 0.32 19.58 15.24
C LYS A 77 -0.96 20.31 14.78
N PRO A 78 -2.02 19.58 14.40
CA PRO A 78 -3.29 20.21 14.07
C PRO A 78 -3.80 21.01 15.27
N LYS A 79 -4.36 22.20 15.02
CA LYS A 79 -5.01 23.00 16.06
C LYS A 79 -6.28 22.28 16.51
N GLU A 80 -6.32 21.90 17.79
CA GLU A 80 -7.53 21.34 18.40
C GLU A 80 -8.61 22.43 18.46
N ILE A 81 -9.70 22.25 17.70
CA ILE A 81 -10.87 23.14 17.77
C ILE A 81 -11.79 22.59 18.87
N ARG A 82 -11.82 23.25 20.02
CA ARG A 82 -12.76 22.92 21.10
C ARG A 82 -14.10 23.58 20.81
N ILE A 83 -15.08 22.79 20.38
CA ILE A 83 -16.46 23.24 20.24
C ILE A 83 -17.12 23.15 21.63
N PRO A 84 -17.67 24.24 22.18
CA PRO A 84 -18.41 24.17 23.43
C PRO A 84 -19.63 23.28 23.27
N GLN A 85 -19.65 22.13 23.95
CA GLN A 85 -20.80 21.25 24.00
C GLN A 85 -21.86 21.88 24.90
N LYS A 86 -22.93 22.42 24.30
CA LYS A 86 -24.09 22.86 25.05
C LYS A 86 -24.85 21.61 25.52
N ASN A 87 -24.71 21.27 26.80
CA ASN A 87 -25.55 20.24 27.41
C ASN A 87 -27.00 20.74 27.39
N SER A 88 -27.81 20.25 26.44
CA SER A 88 -29.25 20.46 26.51
C SER A 88 -29.80 19.55 27.60
N ILE A 89 -29.85 20.04 28.84
CA ILE A 89 -30.68 19.40 29.86
C ILE A 89 -32.11 19.70 29.44
N TYR A 90 -32.79 18.69 28.86
CA TYR A 90 -34.22 18.77 28.59
C TYR A 90 -34.93 18.71 29.95
N GLN A 91 -35.25 19.87 30.52
CA GLN A 91 -36.18 19.93 31.64
C GLN A 91 -37.57 19.75 31.05
N GLU A 92 -38.10 18.54 31.18
CA GLU A 92 -39.47 18.21 30.82
C GLU A 92 -40.40 19.05 31.72
N LYS A 93 -40.95 20.13 31.16
CA LYS A 93 -41.85 21.02 31.89
C LYS A 93 -43.26 20.43 31.86
N ASP A 94 -43.84 20.35 33.05
CA ASP A 94 -45.27 20.18 33.30
C ASP A 94 -45.88 18.85 32.81
N PHE A 95 -45.50 17.74 33.44
CA PHE A 95 -46.41 16.60 33.49
C PHE A 95 -47.63 16.98 34.33
N SER A 96 -48.81 17.02 33.69
CA SER A 96 -50.07 17.08 34.43
C SER A 96 -50.16 15.90 35.39
N ASN A 97 -50.56 16.13 36.64
CA ASN A 97 -50.82 15.05 37.61
C ASN A 97 -51.88 14.04 37.11
N LEU A 98 -52.63 14.39 36.06
CA LEU A 98 -53.57 13.52 35.36
C LEU A 98 -52.90 12.52 34.39
N TYR A 99 -51.58 12.57 34.17
CA TYR A 99 -50.92 11.58 33.28
C TYR A 99 -51.15 10.15 33.77
N LEU A 100 -51.20 9.97 35.09
CA LEU A 100 -51.45 8.68 35.75
C LEU A 100 -52.84 8.11 35.44
N SER A 101 -53.84 8.94 35.11
CA SER A 101 -55.16 8.46 34.66
C SER A 101 -55.23 8.15 33.16
N ASN A 102 -54.23 8.57 32.39
CA ASN A 102 -54.18 8.38 30.93
C ASN A 102 -53.29 7.21 30.51
N ILE A 103 -52.62 6.56 31.48
CA ILE A 103 -51.89 5.31 31.25
C ILE A 103 -52.62 4.16 31.95
N PHE A 104 -52.52 2.96 31.37
CA PHE A 104 -53.04 1.76 32.00
C PHE A 104 -52.35 1.54 33.34
N GLN A 105 -53.13 1.50 34.44
CA GLN A 105 -52.61 1.13 35.75
C GLN A 105 -53.01 -0.30 36.09
N PRO A 106 -52.09 -1.11 36.63
CA PRO A 106 -52.42 -2.46 37.06
C PRO A 106 -53.48 -2.43 38.18
N PRO A 107 -54.38 -3.43 38.26
CA PRO A 107 -55.41 -3.49 39.29
C PRO A 107 -54.78 -3.57 40.67
N ARG A 108 -55.23 -2.71 41.59
CA ARG A 108 -54.83 -2.79 43.00
C ARG A 108 -55.71 -3.82 43.67
N LEU A 109 -55.09 -4.88 44.22
CA LEU A 109 -55.77 -5.83 45.09
C LEU A 109 -55.85 -5.19 46.48
N SER A 110 -57.06 -5.08 47.04
CA SER A 110 -57.32 -4.59 48.40
C SER A 110 -56.89 -5.60 49.44
#